data_AF-A0A2D7IB40-F1
#
_entry.id   AF-A0A2D7IB40-F1
#
_cell.length_a   1.000
_cell.length_b   1.000
_cell.length_c   1.000
_cell.angle_alpha   90.00
_cell.angle_beta   90.00
_cell.angle_gamma   90.00
#
_symmetry.space_group_name_H-M   'P 1'
#
loop_
_entity.id
_entity.type
_entity.pdbx_description
1 polymer ?
#
loop_
_entity_poly.entity_id
_entity_poly.type
_entity_poly.pdbx_seq_one_letter_code
_entity_poly.pdbx_strand_id
1 'polypeptide(L)'
;MNHHIHIGVAVGVEDGLVVPVIKFADSESLHSINTMVRDFAVRAKSKKLRPDEIEGSTFTISNLGMFGINEFTSIINQPNSAILSVGSIRKKPVVIDDKITIGNTMKLTLACDHRTIDGVTGSLFLQTLKGYLENPVTILV
;
A
#
# COMPACT_ATOMS: atom_id res chain seq x y z
N MET A 1 -14.39 14.81 -7.68
CA MET A 1 -12.95 14.84 -7.32
C MET A 1 -12.88 14.55 -5.83
N ASN A 2 -11.99 13.68 -5.35
CA ASN A 2 -11.88 13.38 -3.92
C ASN A 2 -11.07 14.49 -3.23
N HIS A 3 -11.59 15.06 -2.15
CA HIS A 3 -10.92 16.12 -1.39
C HIS A 3 -10.13 15.60 -0.18
N HIS A 4 -10.24 14.30 0.11
CA HIS A 4 -9.59 13.62 1.23
C HIS A 4 -9.00 12.30 0.75
N ILE A 5 -7.94 11.83 1.43
CA ILE A 5 -7.28 10.57 1.09
C ILE A 5 -7.75 9.50 2.07
N HIS A 6 -8.52 8.53 1.57
CA HIS A 6 -8.91 7.34 2.32
C HIS A 6 -8.14 6.14 1.78
N ILE A 7 -7.40 5.44 2.64
CA ILE A 7 -6.55 4.31 2.24
C ILE A 7 -7.19 3.00 2.67
N GLY A 8 -7.61 2.20 1.70
CA GLY A 8 -7.97 0.82 1.91
C GLY A 8 -6.73 -0.04 2.16
N VAL A 9 -6.75 -0.88 3.20
CA VAL A 9 -5.65 -1.79 3.53
C VAL A 9 -6.18 -3.21 3.46
N ALA A 10 -5.69 -4.00 2.52
CA ALA A 10 -6.13 -5.37 2.34
C ALA A 10 -5.65 -6.26 3.51
N VAL A 11 -6.59 -6.90 4.20
CA VAL A 11 -6.35 -7.80 5.32
C VAL A 11 -6.89 -9.19 4.98
N GLY A 12 -6.01 -10.18 5.00
CA GLY A 12 -6.39 -11.59 4.85
C GLY A 12 -7.13 -12.10 6.10
N VAL A 13 -8.25 -12.77 5.86
CA VAL A 13 -9.07 -13.45 6.88
C VAL A 13 -9.32 -14.90 6.43
N GLU A 14 -9.85 -15.75 7.31
CA GLU A 14 -10.08 -17.17 7.01
C GLU A 14 -10.96 -17.38 5.76
N ASP A 15 -11.99 -16.56 5.60
CA ASP A 15 -12.95 -16.64 4.48
C ASP A 15 -12.55 -15.79 3.26
N GLY A 16 -11.29 -15.31 3.18
CA GLY A 16 -10.79 -14.54 2.05
C GLY A 16 -10.13 -13.22 2.44
N LEU A 17 -10.67 -12.11 1.93
CA LEU A 17 -10.05 -10.79 2.05
C LEU A 17 -11.07 -9.72 2.43
N VAL A 18 -10.70 -8.86 3.39
CA VAL A 18 -11.46 -7.65 3.72
C VAL A 18 -10.55 -6.44 3.56
N VAL A 19 -11.11 -5.31 3.13
CA VAL A 19 -10.36 -4.05 2.90
C VAL A 19 -10.90 -2.97 3.83
N PRO A 20 -10.50 -2.95 5.12
CA PRO A 20 -10.77 -1.81 5.99
C PRO A 20 -10.13 -0.52 5.45
N VAL A 21 -10.75 0.61 5.76
CA VAL A 21 -10.41 1.93 5.23
C VAL A 21 -9.94 2.84 6.36
N ILE A 22 -8.71 3.31 6.25
CA ILE A 22 -8.17 4.42 7.04
C ILE A 22 -8.70 5.71 6.43
N LYS A 23 -9.65 6.37 7.12
CA LYS A 23 -10.23 7.61 6.62
C LYS A 23 -9.30 8.79 6.95
N PHE A 24 -9.25 9.79 6.06
CA PHE A 24 -8.45 11.02 6.23
C PHE A 24 -6.98 10.74 6.53
N ALA A 25 -6.41 9.72 5.87
CA ALA A 25 -5.05 9.24 6.11
C ALA A 25 -3.99 10.33 5.85
N ASP A 26 -4.32 11.32 5.02
CA ASP A 26 -3.51 12.52 4.77
C ASP A 26 -3.37 13.46 5.97
N SER A 27 -4.31 13.41 6.91
CA SER A 27 -4.31 14.22 8.14
C SER A 27 -3.87 13.45 9.39
N GLU A 28 -3.56 12.16 9.23
CA GLU A 28 -3.25 11.27 10.33
C GLU A 28 -1.75 11.14 10.57
N SER A 29 -1.36 10.99 11.85
CA SER A 29 0.03 10.68 12.18
C SER A 29 0.37 9.24 11.85
N LEU A 30 1.65 8.96 11.55
CA LEU A 30 2.13 7.59 11.30
C LEU A 30 1.82 6.65 12.48
N HIS A 31 1.90 7.17 13.72
CA HIS A 31 1.56 6.40 14.91
C HIS A 31 0.08 6.01 14.95
N SER A 32 -0.82 6.97 14.66
CA SER A 32 -2.26 6.75 14.58
C SER A 32 -2.61 5.71 13.50
N ILE A 33 -2.02 5.86 12.30
CA ILE A 33 -2.16 4.91 11.20
C ILE A 33 -1.77 3.50 11.63
N ASN A 34 -0.60 3.31 12.26
CA ASN A 34 -0.17 1.99 12.72
C ASN A 34 -1.12 1.39 13.76
N THR A 35 -1.64 2.20 14.69
CA THR A 35 -2.62 1.75 15.69
C THR A 35 -3.92 1.29 15.03
N MET A 36 -4.45 2.07 14.09
CA MET A 36 -5.66 1.72 13.33
C MET A 36 -5.49 0.43 12.51
N VAL A 37 -4.38 0.28 11.78
CA VAL A 37 -4.12 -0.93 10.98
C VAL A 37 -4.06 -2.17 11.86
N ARG A 38 -3.44 -2.09 13.04
CA ARG A 38 -3.37 -3.21 13.98
C ARG A 38 -4.75 -3.58 14.53
N ASP A 39 -5.54 -2.58 14.92
CA ASP A 39 -6.92 -2.80 15.36
C ASP A 39 -7.76 -3.46 14.27
N PHE A 40 -7.73 -2.92 13.06
CA PHE A 40 -8.45 -3.49 11.92
C PHE A 40 -8.01 -4.91 11.60
N ALA A 41 -6.73 -5.24 11.69
CA ALA A 41 -6.25 -6.61 11.49
C ALA A 41 -6.85 -7.61 12.50
N VAL A 42 -7.01 -7.20 13.76
CA VAL A 42 -7.63 -8.03 14.81
C VAL A 42 -9.14 -8.14 14.61
N ARG A 43 -9.82 -7.02 14.31
CA ARG A 43 -11.28 -7.00 14.12
C ARG A 43 -11.70 -7.66 12.81
N ALA A 44 -10.91 -7.58 11.75
CA ALA A 44 -11.15 -8.29 10.49
C ALA A 44 -11.21 -9.80 10.72
N LYS A 45 -10.22 -10.37 11.41
CA LYS A 45 -10.16 -11.81 11.73
C LYS A 45 -11.32 -12.30 12.57
N SER A 46 -11.88 -11.43 13.41
CA SER A 46 -13.05 -11.74 14.26
C SER A 46 -14.39 -11.31 13.64
N LYS A 47 -14.41 -10.84 12.39
CA LYS A 47 -15.60 -10.33 11.68
C LYS A 47 -16.33 -9.20 12.43
N LYS A 48 -15.57 -8.36 13.14
CA LYS A 48 -16.07 -7.23 13.96
C LYS A 48 -15.83 -5.86 13.31
N LEU A 49 -15.53 -5.83 12.02
CA LEU A 49 -15.51 -4.58 11.26
C LEU A 49 -16.94 -4.16 10.94
N ARG A 50 -17.22 -2.86 11.07
CA ARG A 50 -18.50 -2.29 10.69
C ARG A 50 -18.53 -2.02 9.18
N PRO A 51 -19.72 -1.99 8.54
CA PRO A 51 -19.83 -1.66 7.12
C PRO A 51 -19.19 -0.31 6.75
N ASP A 52 -19.33 0.71 7.61
CA ASP A 52 -18.74 2.03 7.38
C ASP A 52 -17.20 2.04 7.39
N GLU A 53 -16.56 0.99 7.92
CA GLU A 53 -15.11 0.85 8.00
C GLU A 53 -14.51 0.13 6.79
N ILE A 54 -15.32 -0.44 5.91
CA ILE A 54 -14.87 -1.18 4.71
C ILE A 54 -15.25 -0.50 3.40
N GLU A 55 -15.84 0.70 3.47
CA GLU A 55 -16.31 1.48 2.32
C GLU A 55 -15.60 2.84 2.22
N GLY A 56 -15.59 3.39 1.00
CA GLY A 56 -15.15 4.76 0.75
C GLY A 56 -13.64 4.95 0.63
N SER A 57 -12.86 3.91 0.34
CA SER A 57 -11.45 4.08 -0.01
C SER A 57 -11.31 4.93 -1.29
N THR A 58 -10.19 5.62 -1.40
CA THR A 58 -9.77 6.36 -2.61
C THR A 58 -8.60 5.69 -3.32
N PHE A 59 -7.81 4.94 -2.56
CA PHE A 59 -6.69 4.13 -3.02
C PHE A 59 -6.61 2.88 -2.13
N THR A 60 -6.07 1.78 -2.66
CA THR A 60 -5.92 0.54 -1.89
C THR A 60 -4.46 0.08 -1.88
N ILE A 61 -4.01 -0.47 -0.74
CA ILE A 61 -2.72 -1.13 -0.58
C ILE A 61 -2.95 -2.60 -0.23
N SER A 62 -2.21 -3.48 -0.87
CA SER A 62 -2.21 -4.92 -0.60
C SER A 62 -0.79 -5.41 -0.38
N ASN A 63 -0.55 -6.18 0.69
CA ASN A 63 0.76 -6.72 1.02
C ASN A 63 0.70 -8.25 1.10
N LEU A 64 1.42 -8.92 0.21
CA LEU A 64 1.65 -10.36 0.26
C LEU A 64 3.12 -10.71 0.50
N GLY A 65 3.96 -9.71 0.78
CA GLY A 65 5.37 -9.90 1.09
C GLY A 65 5.61 -10.78 2.31
N MET A 66 4.69 -10.76 3.28
CA MET A 66 4.75 -11.66 4.45
C MET A 66 4.59 -13.15 4.10
N PHE A 67 4.01 -13.46 2.94
CA PHE A 67 3.90 -14.82 2.40
C PHE A 67 5.06 -15.18 1.47
N GLY A 68 6.11 -14.35 1.41
CA GLY A 68 7.27 -14.57 0.55
C GLY A 68 7.01 -14.31 -0.94
N ILE A 69 5.85 -13.76 -1.31
CA ILE A 69 5.54 -13.41 -2.70
C ILE A 69 6.46 -12.28 -3.15
N ASN A 70 7.20 -12.47 -4.24
CA ASN A 70 8.12 -11.44 -4.75
C ASN A 70 7.35 -10.30 -5.43
N GLU A 71 6.32 -10.63 -6.18
CA GLU A 71 5.45 -9.68 -6.88
C GLU A 71 4.08 -10.31 -7.16
N PHE A 72 3.07 -9.47 -7.28
CA PHE A 72 1.73 -9.86 -7.69
C PHE A 72 1.02 -8.63 -8.24
N THR A 73 0.04 -8.86 -9.12
CA THR A 73 -0.80 -7.80 -9.68
C THR A 73 -2.16 -7.88 -9.02
N SER A 74 -2.45 -6.94 -8.13
CA SER A 74 -3.78 -6.84 -7.52
C SER A 74 -4.81 -6.35 -8.54
N ILE A 75 -6.04 -6.83 -8.40
CA ILE A 75 -7.20 -6.26 -9.09
C ILE A 75 -7.65 -5.01 -8.35
N ILE A 76 -7.96 -3.96 -9.10
CA ILE A 76 -8.41 -2.68 -8.54
C ILE A 76 -9.70 -2.88 -7.74
N ASN A 77 -9.69 -2.43 -6.49
CA ASN A 77 -10.88 -2.42 -5.64
C ASN A 77 -11.80 -1.26 -6.05
N GLN A 78 -12.81 -1.55 -6.88
CA GLN A 78 -13.72 -0.52 -7.37
C GLN A 78 -14.46 0.16 -6.21
N PRO A 79 -14.66 1.50 -6.23
CA PRO A 79 -14.45 2.42 -7.36
C PRO A 79 -13.08 3.11 -7.39
N ASN A 80 -12.02 2.54 -6.77
CA ASN A 80 -10.68 3.13 -6.85
C ASN A 80 -10.17 3.15 -8.29
N SER A 81 -9.23 4.07 -8.57
CA SER A 81 -8.52 4.10 -9.86
C SER A 81 -7.22 3.30 -9.85
N ALA A 82 -6.69 2.96 -8.67
CA ALA A 82 -5.44 2.22 -8.56
C ALA A 82 -5.35 1.42 -7.25
N ILE A 83 -4.46 0.42 -7.26
CA ILE A 83 -4.08 -0.39 -6.11
C ILE A 83 -2.58 -0.69 -6.15
N LEU A 84 -1.91 -0.57 -4.99
CA LEU A 84 -0.50 -0.87 -4.82
C LEU A 84 -0.30 -2.25 -4.19
N SER A 85 0.42 -3.12 -4.89
CA SER A 85 0.84 -4.44 -4.41
C SER A 85 2.27 -4.39 -3.89
N VAL A 86 2.45 -4.79 -2.63
CA VAL A 86 3.72 -4.77 -1.89
C VAL A 86 4.27 -6.19 -1.77
N GLY A 87 5.40 -6.45 -2.43
CA GLY A 87 6.10 -7.73 -2.41
C GLY A 87 6.97 -7.95 -1.18
N SER A 88 7.64 -9.09 -1.14
CA SER A 88 8.57 -9.48 -0.06
C SER A 88 9.87 -8.67 -0.12
N ILE A 89 10.40 -8.34 1.06
CA ILE A 89 11.72 -7.76 1.20
C ILE A 89 12.76 -8.89 1.11
N ARG A 90 13.72 -8.76 0.19
CA ARG A 90 14.77 -9.75 -0.06
C ARG A 90 16.14 -9.10 -0.14
N LYS A 91 17.13 -9.75 0.48
CA LYS A 91 18.54 -9.38 0.32
C LYS A 91 19.02 -9.73 -1.09
N LYS A 92 19.56 -8.75 -1.81
CA LYS A 92 20.13 -8.92 -3.15
C LYS A 92 21.41 -8.10 -3.29
N PRO A 93 22.36 -8.51 -4.15
CA PRO A 93 23.44 -7.62 -4.56
C PRO A 93 22.83 -6.41 -5.29
N VAL A 94 23.20 -5.21 -4.85
CA VAL A 94 22.80 -3.92 -5.43
C VAL A 94 24.03 -3.07 -5.65
N VAL A 95 23.97 -2.14 -6.61
CA VAL A 95 25.04 -1.19 -6.88
C VAL A 95 24.69 0.13 -6.18
N ILE A 96 25.57 0.58 -5.29
CA ILE A 96 25.50 1.87 -4.61
C ILE A 96 26.87 2.52 -4.74
N ASP A 97 26.92 3.75 -5.28
CA ASP A 97 28.17 4.48 -5.55
C ASP A 97 29.23 3.62 -6.27
N ASP A 98 28.80 2.97 -7.36
CA ASP A 98 29.58 2.05 -8.19
C ASP A 98 30.18 0.82 -7.46
N LYS A 99 29.68 0.49 -6.26
CA LYS A 99 30.10 -0.67 -5.48
C LYS A 99 28.97 -1.67 -5.32
N ILE A 100 29.29 -2.95 -5.49
CA ILE A 100 28.35 -4.04 -5.19
C ILE A 100 28.27 -4.20 -3.67
N THR A 101 27.07 -4.03 -3.12
CA THR A 101 26.76 -4.21 -1.71
C THR A 101 25.52 -5.10 -1.55
N ILE A 102 25.31 -5.67 -0.37
CA ILE A 102 24.07 -6.40 -0.07
C ILE A 102 23.02 -5.40 0.39
N GLY A 103 21.94 -5.26 -0.37
CA GLY A 103 20.81 -4.38 -0.06
C GLY A 103 19.52 -5.15 0.17
N ASN A 104 18.64 -4.60 1.00
CA ASN A 104 17.26 -5.06 1.10
C ASN A 104 16.44 -4.42 -0.03
N THR A 105 15.86 -5.25 -0.89
CA THR A 105 15.07 -4.80 -2.04
C THR A 105 13.64 -5.33 -1.92
N MET A 106 12.69 -4.56 -2.43
CA MET A 106 11.27 -4.92 -2.50
C MET A 106 10.73 -4.51 -3.86
N LYS A 107 9.80 -5.30 -4.41
CA LYS A 107 9.08 -4.93 -5.62
C LYS A 107 7.72 -4.34 -5.26
N LEU A 108 7.43 -3.17 -5.83
CA LEU A 108 6.14 -2.52 -5.79
C LEU A 108 5.50 -2.63 -7.17
N THR A 109 4.23 -3.04 -7.21
CA THR A 109 3.47 -3.15 -8.47
C THR A 109 2.22 -2.29 -8.34
N LEU A 110 2.01 -1.36 -9.28
CA LEU A 110 0.83 -0.49 -9.30
C LEU A 110 -0.10 -0.95 -10.43
N ALA A 111 -1.29 -1.42 -10.08
CA ALA A 111 -2.35 -1.60 -11.06
C ALA A 111 -3.17 -0.30 -11.15
N CYS A 112 -3.36 0.19 -12.36
CA CYS A 112 -4.07 1.44 -12.64
C CYS A 112 -5.18 1.21 -13.67
N ASP A 113 -6.28 1.92 -13.51
CA ASP A 113 -7.30 2.05 -14.55
C ASP A 113 -6.80 3.06 -15.60
N HIS A 114 -6.44 2.55 -16.78
CA HIS A 114 -5.84 3.39 -17.83
C HIS A 114 -6.82 4.41 -18.43
N ARG A 115 -8.12 4.32 -18.10
CA ARG A 115 -9.12 5.34 -18.45
C ARG A 115 -8.96 6.61 -17.61
N THR A 116 -8.35 6.50 -16.43
CA THR A 116 -8.21 7.62 -15.47
C THR A 116 -6.74 7.96 -15.17
N ILE A 117 -5.82 7.01 -15.30
CA ILE A 117 -4.38 7.19 -15.02
C ILE A 117 -3.57 6.67 -16.20
N ASP A 118 -2.78 7.54 -16.84
CA ASP A 118 -1.83 7.12 -17.87
C ASP A 118 -0.53 6.52 -17.28
N GLY A 119 0.23 5.83 -18.12
CA GLY A 119 1.48 5.16 -17.72
C GLY A 119 2.56 6.12 -17.20
N VAL A 120 2.59 7.38 -17.66
CA VAL A 120 3.56 8.39 -17.20
C VAL A 120 3.24 8.80 -15.76
N THR A 121 1.98 9.13 -15.50
CA THR A 121 1.47 9.51 -14.18
C THR A 121 1.67 8.39 -13.16
N GLY A 122 1.36 7.15 -13.53
CA GLY A 122 1.60 5.98 -12.67
C GLY A 122 3.09 5.77 -12.36
N SER A 123 3.96 6.00 -13.35
CA SER A 123 5.41 5.87 -13.17
C SER A 123 6.00 6.97 -12.28
N LEU A 124 5.54 8.21 -12.45
CA LEU A 124 5.93 9.33 -11.59
C LEU A 124 5.48 9.12 -10.15
N PHE A 125 4.25 8.63 -9.93
CA PHE A 125 3.76 8.26 -8.60
C PHE A 125 4.68 7.23 -7.92
N LEU A 126 5.05 6.16 -8.64
CA LEU A 126 5.96 5.14 -8.11
C LEU A 126 7.37 5.69 -7.85
N GLN A 127 7.86 6.61 -8.67
CA GLN A 127 9.16 7.27 -8.47
C GLN A 127 9.17 8.11 -7.20
N THR A 128 8.12 8.92 -6.97
CA THR A 128 7.95 9.70 -5.75
C THR A 128 7.88 8.79 -4.53
N LEU A 129 7.05 7.75 -4.58
CA LEU A 129 6.94 6.79 -3.48
C LEU A 129 8.27 6.08 -3.18
N LYS A 130 8.99 5.66 -4.23
CA LYS A 130 10.33 5.08 -4.09
C LYS A 130 11.26 6.04 -3.35
N GLY A 131 11.30 7.32 -3.74
CA GLY A 131 12.13 8.34 -3.09
C GLY A 131 11.86 8.45 -1.59
N TYR A 132 10.58 8.48 -1.19
CA TYR A 132 10.17 8.50 0.21
C TYR A 132 10.55 7.23 0.97
N LEU A 133 10.38 6.04 0.37
CA LEU A 133 10.71 4.77 1.03
C LEU A 133 12.22 4.55 1.19
N GLU A 134 13.01 4.98 0.22
CA GLU A 134 14.48 4.90 0.29
C GLU A 134 15.07 5.97 1.22
N ASN A 135 14.36 7.09 1.43
CA ASN A 135 14.81 8.20 2.28
C ASN A 135 13.68 8.70 3.21
N PRO A 136 13.27 7.92 4.22
CA PRO A 136 12.05 8.19 5.01
C PRO A 136 12.09 9.50 5.81
N VAL A 137 13.27 10.06 6.07
CA VAL A 137 13.41 11.37 6.74
C VAL A 137 12.71 12.48 5.94
N THR A 138 12.63 12.34 4.61
CA THR A 138 11.96 13.30 3.72
C THR A 138 10.44 13.36 3.91
N ILE A 139 9.85 12.43 4.66
CA ILE A 139 8.42 12.42 5.01
C ILE A 139 8.14 13.29 6.24
N LEU A 140 9.15 13.59 7.06
CA LEU A 140 9.02 14.26 8.36
C LEU A 140 9.17 15.80 8.29
N VAL A 141 9.34 16.36 7.09
CA VAL A 141 9.67 17.78 6.86
C VAL A 141 8.49 18.51 6.24
#